data_AF-A0A955HLP9-F1
#
_entry.id   AF-A0A955HLP9-F1
#
_cell.length_a   1.000
_cell.length_b   1.000
_cell.length_c   1.000
_cell.angle_alpha   90.00
_cell.angle_beta   90.00
_cell.angle_gamma   90.00
#
_symmetry.space_group_name_H-M   'P 1'
#
loop_
_entity.id
_entity.type
_entity.pdbx_description
1 polymer ?
#
loop_
_entity_poly.entity_id
_entity_poly.type
_entity_poly.pdbx_seq_one_letter_code
_entity_poly.pdbx_strand_id
1 'polypeptide(L)'
;MNKGKQMLFSKKDMDFVSSKTHSAVTEYCEQHKWPIEGCCLHYSVIGVEVLKGMGVRAVVQAGTACFRIVDHKDDNGVKNTHLSYLWSPDSELSRMALDNDEMPEMHVWIAIPDSNEVIDFTTRHIKRLCDRGDRFINLEWPEYVWFDADSIGDVMKEHGPNSIVLRPYEEAIALAMFMSSEWVDFYTTGQALNMIRSHIREGGSFCA
;
A
#
# COMPACT_ATOMS: atom_id res chain seq x y z
N MET A 1 25.77 -12.55 -11.71
CA MET A 1 24.85 -11.65 -12.44
C MET A 1 23.48 -12.28 -12.38
N ASN A 2 22.62 -11.82 -11.47
CA ASN A 2 21.21 -12.20 -11.49
C ASN A 2 20.62 -11.66 -12.80
N LYS A 3 20.13 -12.55 -13.67
CA LYS A 3 19.32 -12.12 -14.81
C LYS A 3 18.10 -11.42 -14.19
N GLY A 4 17.91 -10.15 -14.51
CA GLY A 4 16.82 -9.33 -13.96
C GLY A 4 15.52 -10.12 -14.02
N LYS A 5 14.96 -10.41 -12.86
CA LYS A 5 13.71 -11.16 -12.77
C LYS A 5 12.63 -10.32 -13.43
N GLN A 6 11.93 -10.93 -14.39
CA GLN A 6 10.85 -10.25 -15.07
C GLN A 6 9.68 -10.11 -14.10
N MET A 7 9.30 -8.87 -13.82
CA MET A 7 8.11 -8.54 -13.03
C MET A 7 6.86 -9.08 -13.74
N LEU A 8 5.82 -9.50 -12.99
CA LEU A 8 4.62 -10.10 -13.56
C LEU A 8 3.88 -9.10 -14.46
N PHE A 9 3.86 -7.84 -14.03
CA PHE A 9 3.12 -6.78 -14.71
C PHE A 9 4.01 -5.90 -15.58
N SER A 10 3.41 -5.22 -16.54
CA SER A 10 4.00 -4.02 -17.13
C SER A 10 3.64 -2.79 -16.29
N LYS A 11 4.39 -1.69 -16.48
CA LYS A 11 4.05 -0.40 -15.86
C LYS A 11 2.62 0.05 -16.20
N LYS A 12 2.16 -0.20 -17.44
CA LYS A 12 0.81 0.13 -17.89
C LYS A 12 -0.26 -0.63 -17.10
N ASP A 13 -0.01 -1.91 -16.81
CA ASP A 13 -0.95 -2.72 -16.02
C ASP A 13 -1.03 -2.22 -14.58
N MET A 14 0.10 -1.84 -13.98
CA MET A 14 0.11 -1.25 -12.64
C MET A 14 -0.50 0.14 -12.57
N ASP A 15 -0.37 0.96 -13.62
CA ASP A 15 -1.10 2.23 -13.70
C ASP A 15 -2.60 2.01 -13.76
N PHE A 16 -3.05 0.99 -14.48
CA PHE A 16 -4.45 0.61 -14.50
C PHE A 16 -4.95 0.16 -13.11
N VAL A 17 -4.24 -0.76 -12.44
CA VAL A 17 -4.62 -1.25 -11.10
C VAL A 17 -4.61 -0.12 -10.07
N SER A 18 -3.56 0.72 -10.09
CA SER A 18 -3.42 1.93 -9.26
C SER A 18 -4.62 2.87 -9.44
N SER A 19 -4.98 3.17 -10.70
CA SER A 19 -6.10 4.05 -11.01
C SER A 19 -7.44 3.47 -10.51
N LYS A 20 -7.71 2.19 -10.80
CA LYS A 20 -8.98 1.56 -10.38
C LYS A 20 -9.10 1.47 -8.87
N THR A 21 -8.02 1.09 -8.19
CA THR A 21 -7.96 1.04 -6.73
C THR A 21 -8.21 2.41 -6.13
N HIS A 22 -7.51 3.44 -6.64
CA HIS A 22 -7.67 4.80 -6.14
C HIS A 22 -9.07 5.36 -6.33
N SER A 23 -9.70 5.15 -7.51
CA SER A 23 -11.06 5.61 -7.76
C SER A 23 -12.06 4.99 -6.78
N ALA A 24 -11.98 3.67 -6.59
CA ALA A 24 -12.85 2.95 -5.67
C ALA A 24 -12.65 3.37 -4.20
N VAL A 25 -11.40 3.54 -3.75
CA VAL A 25 -11.11 4.05 -2.39
C VAL A 25 -11.61 5.48 -2.22
N THR A 26 -11.45 6.34 -3.23
CA THR A 26 -11.93 7.73 -3.18
C THR A 26 -13.43 7.78 -3.01
N GLU A 27 -14.18 7.07 -3.86
CA GLU A 27 -15.65 6.99 -3.77
C GLU A 27 -16.09 6.50 -2.39
N TYR A 28 -15.43 5.46 -1.88
CA TYR A 28 -15.71 4.93 -0.55
C TYR A 28 -15.48 5.98 0.55
N CYS A 29 -14.31 6.63 0.54
CA CYS A 29 -13.94 7.62 1.55
C CYS A 29 -14.89 8.83 1.52
N GLU A 30 -15.33 9.26 0.34
CA GLU A 30 -16.29 10.35 0.19
C GLU A 30 -17.66 10.00 0.80
N GLN A 31 -18.16 8.79 0.57
CA GLN A 31 -19.41 8.31 1.16
C GLN A 31 -19.38 8.32 2.69
N HIS A 32 -18.22 7.99 3.27
CA HIS A 32 -18.04 7.87 4.73
C HIS A 32 -17.43 9.11 5.37
N LYS A 33 -17.09 10.13 4.58
CA LYS A 33 -16.43 11.38 5.02
C LYS A 33 -15.10 11.12 5.74
N TRP A 34 -14.33 10.16 5.24
CA TRP A 34 -13.04 9.78 5.80
C TRP A 34 -11.86 10.42 5.06
N PRO A 35 -10.75 10.71 5.76
CA PRO A 35 -9.53 11.18 5.11
C PRO A 35 -8.86 10.05 4.32
N ILE A 36 -8.71 10.26 3.02
CA ILE A 36 -8.21 9.22 2.09
C ILE A 36 -6.76 8.79 2.40
N GLU A 37 -5.95 9.70 2.95
CA GLU A 37 -4.55 9.45 3.27
C GLU A 37 -4.34 8.44 4.43
N GLY A 38 -5.37 8.20 5.24
CA GLY A 38 -5.34 7.21 6.33
C GLY A 38 -5.90 5.83 5.96
N CYS A 39 -6.17 5.59 4.67
CA CYS A 39 -6.95 4.43 4.23
C CYS A 39 -6.10 3.26 3.68
N CYS A 40 -4.91 2.99 4.26
CA CYS A 40 -4.01 1.94 3.76
C CYS A 40 -4.63 0.55 3.72
N LEU A 41 -5.49 0.23 4.69
CA LEU A 41 -6.30 -1.00 4.69
C LEU A 41 -7.19 -1.08 3.44
N HIS A 42 -7.96 -0.02 3.16
CA HIS A 42 -8.89 0.02 2.00
C HIS A 42 -8.14 -0.06 0.67
N TYR A 43 -7.02 0.64 0.54
CA TYR A 43 -6.17 0.54 -0.65
C TYR A 43 -5.69 -0.89 -0.88
N SER A 44 -5.26 -1.58 0.17
CA SER A 44 -4.71 -2.93 0.05
C SER A 44 -5.81 -3.96 -0.24
N VAL A 45 -6.94 -3.88 0.45
CA VAL A 45 -8.07 -4.79 0.25
C VAL A 45 -8.65 -4.62 -1.16
N ILE A 46 -8.98 -3.39 -1.56
CA ILE A 46 -9.54 -3.12 -2.88
C ILE A 46 -8.53 -3.47 -3.98
N GLY A 47 -7.25 -3.13 -3.79
CA GLY A 47 -6.20 -3.46 -4.76
C GLY A 47 -6.04 -4.97 -4.93
N VAL A 48 -6.12 -5.75 -3.84
CA VAL A 48 -6.14 -7.21 -3.90
C VAL A 48 -7.33 -7.72 -4.72
N GLU A 49 -8.53 -7.17 -4.53
CA GLU A 49 -9.71 -7.58 -5.29
C GLU A 49 -9.61 -7.23 -6.79
N VAL A 50 -9.05 -6.07 -7.12
CA VAL A 50 -8.76 -5.69 -8.52
C VAL A 50 -7.77 -6.68 -9.14
N LEU A 51 -6.68 -7.02 -8.44
CA LEU A 51 -5.67 -7.98 -8.91
C LEU A 51 -6.25 -9.40 -9.05
N LYS A 52 -7.05 -9.86 -8.09
CA LYS A 52 -7.74 -11.17 -8.15
C LYS A 52 -8.65 -11.27 -9.35
N GLY A 53 -9.42 -10.21 -9.65
CA GLY A 53 -10.28 -10.21 -10.82
C GLY A 53 -9.49 -10.22 -12.15
N MET A 54 -8.20 -9.87 -12.12
CA MET A 54 -7.25 -10.04 -13.23
C MET A 54 -6.59 -11.43 -13.26
N GLY A 55 -7.01 -12.36 -12.39
CA GLY A 55 -6.45 -13.70 -12.29
C GLY A 55 -5.16 -13.78 -11.48
N VAL A 56 -4.78 -12.73 -10.77
CA VAL A 56 -3.52 -12.68 -10.00
C VAL A 56 -3.76 -12.97 -8.53
N ARG A 57 -2.95 -13.88 -7.98
CA ARG A 57 -2.97 -14.20 -6.54
C ARG A 57 -2.29 -13.09 -5.75
N ALA A 58 -3.08 -12.11 -5.32
CA ALA A 58 -2.65 -11.05 -4.42
C ALA A 58 -3.16 -11.30 -2.99
N VAL A 59 -2.36 -10.90 -2.00
CA VAL A 59 -2.70 -11.01 -0.57
C VAL A 59 -2.43 -9.70 0.15
N VAL A 60 -3.21 -9.44 1.20
CA VAL A 60 -2.95 -8.34 2.12
C VAL A 60 -1.76 -8.71 3.00
N GLN A 61 -0.86 -7.77 3.19
CA GLN A 61 0.18 -7.81 4.22
C GLN A 61 0.09 -6.59 5.11
N ALA A 62 0.58 -6.73 6.34
CA ALA A 62 0.55 -5.63 7.28
C ALA A 62 1.63 -5.74 8.35
N GLY A 63 2.00 -4.60 8.93
CA GLY A 63 3.04 -4.53 9.94
C GLY A 63 3.71 -3.16 10.04
N THR A 64 5.02 -3.15 10.28
CA THR A 64 5.82 -1.93 10.32
C THR A 64 6.15 -1.47 8.91
N ALA A 65 5.98 -0.18 8.65
CA ALA A 65 6.47 0.46 7.43
C ALA A 65 7.22 1.74 7.76
N CYS A 66 8.28 2.04 7.01
CA CYS A 66 9.06 3.25 7.18
C CYS A 66 9.42 3.81 5.81
N PHE A 67 9.02 5.06 5.56
CA PHE A 67 9.19 5.79 4.32
C PHE A 67 10.14 6.95 4.57
N ARG A 68 11.25 7.04 3.85
CA ARG A 68 12.13 8.21 3.95
C ARG A 68 11.48 9.43 3.32
N ILE A 69 11.42 10.53 4.05
CA ILE A 69 10.79 11.78 3.58
C ILE A 69 11.82 12.93 3.43
N VAL A 70 13.05 12.72 3.90
CA VAL A 70 14.15 13.67 3.77
C VAL A 70 15.35 13.00 3.09
N ASP A 71 15.94 13.66 2.09
CA ASP A 71 17.20 13.23 1.47
C ASP A 71 18.32 13.14 2.52
N HIS A 72 19.22 12.16 2.41
CA HIS A 72 20.34 11.97 3.34
C HIS A 72 21.25 13.21 3.43
N LYS A 73 21.38 13.98 2.34
CA LYS A 73 22.16 15.22 2.35
C LYS A 73 21.53 16.34 3.18
N ASP A 74 20.22 16.26 3.41
CA ASP A 74 19.41 17.25 4.14
C ASP A 74 19.04 16.76 5.55
N ASP A 75 19.50 15.57 5.95
CA ASP A 75 19.43 15.08 7.31
C ASP A 75 20.36 15.91 8.21
N ASN A 76 19.75 16.69 9.09
CA ASN A 76 20.44 17.55 10.03
C ASN A 76 20.50 16.97 11.46
N GLY A 77 20.04 15.73 11.66
CA GLY A 77 19.96 15.05 12.96
C GLY A 77 18.91 15.62 13.92
N VAL A 78 18.08 16.58 13.49
CA VAL A 78 17.05 17.23 14.33
C VAL A 78 15.64 16.95 13.82
N LYS A 79 15.44 16.97 12.49
CA LYS A 79 14.12 16.75 11.89
C LYS A 79 13.83 15.27 11.71
N ASN A 80 12.55 14.89 11.79
CA ASN A 80 12.10 13.56 11.39
C ASN A 80 12.45 13.33 9.91
N THR A 81 13.27 12.32 9.65
CA THR A 81 13.69 11.95 8.30
C THR A 81 12.80 10.88 7.68
N HIS A 82 11.91 10.29 8.47
CA HIS A 82 11.03 9.22 8.06
C HIS A 82 9.59 9.48 8.49
N LEU A 83 8.67 9.05 7.64
CA LEU A 83 7.28 8.76 7.98
C LEU A 83 7.22 7.27 8.32
N SER A 84 6.78 6.92 9.52
CA SER A 84 6.77 5.53 9.98
C SER A 84 5.40 5.15 10.52
N TYR A 85 5.09 3.86 10.36
CA TYR A 85 4.03 3.15 11.06
C TYR A 85 4.69 2.03 11.83
N LEU A 86 4.52 2.02 13.15
CA LEU A 86 5.15 1.03 14.01
C LEU A 86 4.12 0.09 14.63
N TRP A 87 4.01 -1.12 14.09
CA TRP A 87 3.30 -2.20 14.77
C TRP A 87 4.00 -2.58 16.08
N SER A 88 3.28 -2.43 17.20
CA SER A 88 3.74 -2.82 18.53
C SER A 88 2.56 -3.34 19.37
N PRO A 89 2.23 -4.65 19.28
CA PRO A 89 1.00 -5.20 19.87
C PRO A 89 0.93 -5.04 21.40
N ASP A 90 2.09 -5.01 22.06
CA ASP A 90 2.19 -4.86 23.51
C ASP A 90 2.19 -3.39 23.98
N SER A 91 2.24 -2.43 23.04
CA SER A 91 2.23 -1.01 23.41
C SER A 91 0.89 -0.62 24.04
N GLU A 92 0.94 0.33 24.97
CA GLU A 92 -0.27 0.89 25.57
C GLU A 92 -1.17 1.53 24.51
N LEU A 93 -0.59 2.21 23.54
CA LEU A 93 -1.33 2.85 22.44
C LEU A 93 -2.05 1.83 21.55
N SER A 94 -1.40 0.72 21.18
CA SER A 94 -2.06 -0.32 20.38
C SER A 94 -3.19 -0.97 21.15
N ARG A 95 -3.03 -1.23 22.45
CA ARG A 95 -4.12 -1.75 23.29
C ARG A 95 -5.28 -0.78 23.41
N MET A 96 -5.01 0.51 23.63
CA MET A 96 -6.03 1.54 23.67
C MET A 96 -6.78 1.68 22.34
N ALA A 97 -6.09 1.59 21.20
CA ALA A 97 -6.75 1.62 19.89
C ALA A 97 -7.71 0.43 19.74
N LEU A 98 -7.26 -0.78 20.07
CA LEU A 98 -8.10 -1.98 20.02
C LEU A 98 -9.30 -1.91 20.96
N ASP A 99 -9.12 -1.39 22.19
CA ASP A 99 -10.21 -1.21 23.16
C ASP A 99 -11.28 -0.22 22.69
N ASN A 100 -10.94 0.66 21.74
CA ASN A 100 -11.84 1.64 21.13
C ASN A 100 -12.36 1.22 19.74
N ASP A 101 -12.16 -0.05 19.33
CA ASP A 101 -12.47 -0.54 17.98
C ASP A 101 -11.76 0.24 16.85
N GLU A 102 -10.58 0.81 17.15
CA GLU A 102 -9.75 1.55 16.20
C GLU A 102 -8.58 0.68 15.71
N MET A 103 -8.08 1.00 14.51
CA MET A 103 -6.87 0.35 13.99
C MET A 103 -5.64 0.89 14.73
N PRO A 104 -4.80 0.03 15.33
CA PRO A 104 -3.52 0.44 15.90
C PRO A 104 -2.59 1.06 14.87
N GLU A 105 -1.48 1.63 15.33
CA GLU A 105 -0.44 2.12 14.41
C GLU A 105 0.20 0.94 13.66
N MET A 106 -0.20 0.75 12.40
CA MET A 106 0.33 -0.24 11.49
C MET A 106 0.12 0.24 10.05
N HIS A 107 0.90 -0.32 9.13
CA HIS A 107 0.70 -0.11 7.70
C HIS A 107 0.22 -1.39 7.03
N VAL A 108 -0.56 -1.22 5.97
CA VAL A 108 -1.11 -2.32 5.18
C VAL A 108 -0.70 -2.11 3.73
N TRP A 109 -0.19 -3.17 3.10
CA TRP A 109 0.24 -3.20 1.70
C TRP A 109 -0.17 -4.50 1.02
N ILE A 110 0.15 -4.64 -0.27
CA ILE A 110 -0.19 -5.82 -1.08
C ILE A 110 1.09 -6.61 -1.36
N ALA A 111 1.01 -7.93 -1.24
CA ALA A 111 2.02 -8.83 -1.77
C ALA A 111 1.42 -9.70 -2.90
N ILE A 112 2.23 -9.97 -3.91
CA ILE A 112 1.96 -10.94 -4.98
C ILE A 112 2.98 -12.06 -4.81
N PRO A 113 2.65 -13.13 -4.07
CA PRO A 113 3.66 -14.11 -3.67
C PRO A 113 4.23 -14.90 -4.85
N ASP A 114 3.42 -15.12 -5.89
CA ASP A 114 3.79 -15.96 -7.03
C ASP A 114 4.95 -15.34 -7.84
N SER A 115 5.06 -14.01 -7.80
CA SER A 115 6.15 -13.24 -8.43
C SER A 115 7.08 -12.56 -7.44
N ASN A 116 6.89 -12.75 -6.13
CA ASN A 116 7.62 -12.05 -5.05
C ASN A 116 7.55 -10.52 -5.18
N GLU A 117 6.41 -9.96 -5.58
CA GLU A 117 6.26 -8.51 -5.74
C GLU A 117 5.50 -7.91 -4.57
N VAL A 118 5.83 -6.66 -4.24
CA VAL A 118 5.14 -5.85 -3.24
C VAL A 118 4.63 -4.59 -3.91
N ILE A 119 3.40 -4.21 -3.55
CA ILE A 119 2.74 -2.99 -4.05
C ILE A 119 2.19 -2.20 -2.87
N ASP A 120 2.40 -0.89 -2.90
CA ASP A 120 1.77 0.04 -1.98
C ASP A 120 1.26 1.27 -2.74
N PHE A 121 -0.06 1.35 -2.88
CA PHE A 121 -0.77 2.43 -3.57
C PHE A 121 -0.93 3.71 -2.73
N THR A 122 -0.58 3.66 -1.45
CA THR A 122 -0.78 4.77 -0.50
C THR A 122 0.33 5.79 -0.57
N THR A 123 1.46 5.48 -1.23
CA THR A 123 2.62 6.40 -1.28
C THR A 123 2.30 7.74 -1.94
N ARG A 124 1.28 7.80 -2.81
CA ARG A 124 0.74 9.06 -3.34
C ARG A 124 0.35 10.07 -2.26
N HIS A 125 0.02 9.60 -1.06
CA HIS A 125 -0.48 10.42 0.04
C HIS A 125 0.60 10.83 1.03
N ILE A 126 1.85 10.36 0.87
CA ILE A 126 2.94 10.67 1.81
C ILE A 126 3.12 12.16 2.01
N LYS A 127 3.06 12.96 0.93
CA LYS A 127 3.13 14.41 1.06
C LYS A 127 2.02 14.97 1.96
N ARG A 128 0.76 14.53 1.78
CA ARG A 128 -0.37 14.98 2.60
C ARG A 128 -0.23 14.54 4.06
N LEU A 129 0.27 13.32 4.30
CA LEU A 129 0.55 12.80 5.64
C LEU A 129 1.66 13.60 6.34
N CYS A 130 2.68 14.01 5.60
CA CYS A 130 3.72 14.89 6.12
C CYS A 130 3.17 16.28 6.45
N ASP A 131 2.41 16.88 5.53
CA ASP A 131 1.80 18.20 5.72
C ASP A 131 0.88 18.22 6.95
N ARG A 132 0.09 17.14 7.19
CA ARG A 132 -0.77 17.00 8.39
C ARG A 132 -0.02 16.80 9.70
N GLY A 133 1.17 16.23 9.65
CA GLY A 133 2.00 15.97 10.82
C GLY A 133 3.04 17.06 11.09
N ASP A 134 2.94 18.20 10.41
CA ASP A 134 3.96 19.26 10.40
C ASP A 134 5.38 18.73 10.13
N ARG A 135 5.48 17.69 9.29
CA ARG A 135 6.74 17.03 8.96
C ARG A 135 7.37 17.69 7.75
N PHE A 136 8.67 17.97 7.84
CA PHE A 136 9.45 18.42 6.70
C PHE A 136 9.61 17.27 5.70
N ILE A 137 9.29 17.53 4.44
CA ILE A 137 9.46 16.62 3.32
C ILE A 137 10.15 17.38 2.19
N ASN A 138 11.19 16.79 1.61
CA ASN A 138 11.84 17.32 0.40
C ASN A 138 12.06 16.25 -0.68
N LEU A 139 11.40 15.10 -0.52
CA LEU A 139 11.39 14.01 -1.46
C LEU A 139 10.04 13.92 -2.17
N GLU A 140 10.09 13.74 -3.48
CA GLU A 140 8.90 13.43 -4.28
C GLU A 140 8.65 11.93 -4.24
N TRP A 141 7.49 11.55 -3.71
CA TRP A 141 7.03 10.17 -3.68
C TRP A 141 6.16 9.84 -4.89
N PRO A 142 6.33 8.66 -5.51
CA PRO A 142 5.50 8.22 -6.63
C PRO A 142 4.06 7.94 -6.18
N GLU A 143 3.15 7.87 -7.17
CA GLU A 143 1.74 7.54 -6.92
C GLU A 143 1.53 6.18 -6.24
N TYR A 144 2.47 5.27 -6.48
CA TYR A 144 2.57 3.98 -5.83
C TYR A 144 4.01 3.50 -5.90
N VAL A 145 4.38 2.62 -4.99
CA VAL A 145 5.61 1.83 -5.11
C VAL A 145 5.26 0.41 -5.47
N TRP A 146 6.12 -0.18 -6.31
CA TRP A 146 5.97 -1.53 -6.79
C TRP A 146 7.36 -2.09 -7.11
N PHE A 147 7.75 -3.16 -6.43
CA PHE A 147 9.11 -3.70 -6.48
C PHE A 147 9.15 -5.18 -6.08
N ASP A 148 10.27 -5.86 -6.36
CA ASP A 148 10.54 -7.22 -5.86
C ASP A 148 10.82 -7.19 -4.34
N ALA A 149 10.19 -8.09 -3.58
CA ALA A 149 10.31 -8.15 -2.13
C ALA A 149 11.75 -8.38 -1.66
N ASP A 150 12.59 -9.05 -2.46
CA ASP A 150 14.01 -9.25 -2.14
C ASP A 150 14.80 -7.94 -2.21
N SER A 151 14.25 -6.92 -2.88
CA SER A 151 14.79 -5.57 -2.93
C SER A 151 14.34 -4.70 -1.75
N ILE A 152 13.58 -5.23 -0.79
CA ILE A 152 13.23 -4.50 0.45
C ILE A 152 14.52 -4.16 1.20
N GLY A 153 14.77 -2.87 1.39
CA GLY A 153 16.03 -2.36 1.93
C GLY A 153 17.12 -2.09 0.89
N ASP A 154 17.02 -2.61 -0.34
CA ASP A 154 17.91 -2.32 -1.48
C ASP A 154 17.34 -1.30 -2.49
N VAL A 155 16.05 -0.91 -2.36
CA VAL A 155 15.51 0.35 -2.95
C VAL A 155 16.42 1.56 -2.61
N MET A 156 17.26 1.41 -1.58
CA MET A 156 18.37 2.27 -1.18
C MET A 156 19.45 2.54 -2.26
N LYS A 157 19.66 1.64 -3.25
CA LYS A 157 20.79 1.75 -4.20
C LYS A 157 20.40 2.08 -5.63
N GLU A 158 19.29 1.54 -6.15
CA GLU A 158 18.92 1.72 -7.56
C GLU A 158 17.92 2.85 -7.82
N HIS A 159 17.15 3.29 -6.81
CA HIS A 159 16.04 4.24 -7.01
C HIS A 159 16.19 5.61 -6.33
N GLY A 160 17.36 5.92 -5.77
CA GLY A 160 17.60 7.22 -5.14
C GLY A 160 16.86 7.39 -3.80
N PRO A 161 16.44 8.61 -3.42
CA PRO A 161 16.14 8.96 -2.03
C PRO A 161 14.85 8.34 -1.43
N ASN A 162 14.04 7.63 -2.21
CA ASN A 162 12.73 7.08 -1.80
C ASN A 162 12.84 5.68 -1.17
N SER A 163 13.64 5.54 -0.11
CA SER A 163 13.80 4.25 0.57
C SER A 163 12.58 3.89 1.40
N ILE A 164 12.15 2.62 1.30
CA ILE A 164 11.09 2.03 2.10
C ILE A 164 11.61 0.80 2.86
N VAL A 165 11.19 0.65 4.10
CA VAL A 165 11.35 -0.58 4.91
C VAL A 165 9.96 -1.11 5.22
N LEU A 166 9.72 -2.36 4.88
CA LEU A 166 8.49 -3.08 5.20
C LEU A 166 8.84 -4.31 6.01
N ARG A 167 8.12 -4.52 7.12
CA ARG A 167 8.27 -5.72 7.93
C ARG A 167 6.88 -6.26 8.28
N PRO A 168 6.47 -7.39 7.67
CA PRO A 168 5.19 -8.00 7.98
C PRO A 168 5.23 -8.69 9.35
N TYR A 169 4.07 -8.73 10.02
CA TYR A 169 3.86 -9.49 11.26
C TYR A 169 2.57 -10.30 11.12
N GLU A 170 2.58 -11.56 11.59
CA GLU A 170 1.44 -12.46 11.45
C GLU A 170 0.19 -11.91 12.16
N GLU A 171 0.35 -11.33 13.34
CA GLU A 171 -0.74 -10.76 14.12
C GLU A 171 -1.33 -9.51 13.46
N ALA A 172 -0.47 -8.66 12.88
CA ALA A 172 -0.91 -7.49 12.12
C ALA A 172 -1.68 -7.90 10.87
N ILE A 173 -1.23 -8.94 10.16
CA ILE A 173 -1.94 -9.49 9.00
C ILE A 173 -3.31 -10.02 9.41
N ALA A 174 -3.37 -10.82 10.49
CA ALA A 174 -4.62 -11.36 11.00
C ALA A 174 -5.61 -10.24 11.39
N LEU A 175 -5.12 -9.17 12.04
CA LEU A 175 -5.93 -8.01 12.39
C LEU A 175 -6.45 -7.28 11.15
N ALA A 176 -5.59 -6.99 10.17
CA ALA A 176 -6.00 -6.36 8.91
C ALA A 176 -7.08 -7.20 8.19
N MET A 177 -6.91 -8.53 8.16
CA MET A 177 -7.89 -9.43 7.57
C MET A 177 -9.21 -9.42 8.35
N PHE A 178 -9.17 -9.46 9.68
CA PHE A 178 -10.34 -9.38 10.54
C PHE A 178 -11.13 -8.09 10.29
N MET A 179 -10.45 -6.94 10.34
CA MET A 179 -11.08 -5.63 10.10
C MET A 179 -11.62 -5.49 8.67
N SER A 180 -10.99 -6.14 7.69
CA SER A 180 -11.48 -6.16 6.30
C SER A 180 -12.66 -7.09 6.07
N SER A 181 -12.86 -8.11 6.91
CA SER A 181 -13.89 -9.13 6.69
C SER A 181 -15.30 -8.58 6.86
N GLU A 182 -15.49 -7.53 7.66
CA GLU A 182 -16.77 -6.83 7.81
C GLU A 182 -17.14 -5.98 6.58
N TRP A 183 -16.23 -5.86 5.61
CA TRP A 183 -16.34 -4.92 4.49
C TRP A 183 -16.48 -5.56 3.13
N VAL A 184 -15.88 -6.74 2.94
CA VAL A 184 -15.84 -7.43 1.64
C VAL A 184 -17.26 -7.71 1.13
N ASP A 185 -18.25 -7.83 2.01
CA ASP A 185 -19.65 -8.10 1.66
C ASP A 185 -20.38 -6.94 0.95
N PHE A 186 -19.92 -5.69 1.04
CA PHE A 186 -20.70 -4.54 0.54
C PHE A 186 -20.29 -4.03 -0.85
N TYR A 187 -19.03 -4.19 -1.28
CA TYR A 187 -18.50 -3.49 -2.46
C TYR A 187 -17.84 -4.35 -3.55
N THR A 188 -17.30 -5.52 -3.19
CA THR A 188 -16.12 -6.03 -3.91
C THR A 188 -16.41 -6.88 -5.14
N THR A 189 -17.45 -7.73 -5.16
CA THR A 189 -17.56 -8.71 -6.26
C THR A 189 -18.16 -8.13 -7.55
N GLY A 190 -19.15 -7.22 -7.44
CA GLY A 190 -19.90 -6.74 -8.60
C GLY A 190 -19.20 -5.65 -9.41
N GLN A 191 -18.64 -4.64 -8.74
CA GLN A 191 -18.06 -3.48 -9.41
C GLN A 191 -16.65 -3.75 -9.94
N ALA A 192 -15.80 -4.46 -9.18
CA ALA A 192 -14.45 -4.82 -9.64
C ALA A 192 -14.51 -5.66 -10.93
N LEU A 193 -15.39 -6.67 -10.99
CA LEU A 193 -15.59 -7.49 -12.20
C LEU A 193 -16.08 -6.68 -13.40
N ASN A 194 -16.96 -5.68 -13.19
CA ASN A 194 -17.43 -4.82 -14.27
C ASN A 194 -16.32 -3.88 -14.78
N MET A 195 -15.46 -3.38 -13.90
CA MET A 195 -14.31 -2.52 -14.24
C MET A 195 -13.22 -3.29 -14.99
N ILE A 196 -13.00 -4.56 -14.65
CA ILE A 196 -12.05 -5.43 -15.36
C ILE A 196 -12.59 -5.79 -16.76
N ARG A 197 -13.89 -6.11 -16.86
CA ARG A 197 -14.56 -6.37 -18.15
C ARG A 197 -14.48 -5.19 -19.10
N SER A 198 -14.52 -3.95 -18.62
CA SER A 198 -14.36 -2.77 -19.48
C SER A 198 -12.93 -2.67 -20.03
N HIS A 199 -11.91 -2.95 -19.21
CA HIS A 199 -10.51 -2.91 -19.65
C HIS A 199 -10.16 -3.97 -20.70
N ILE A 200 -10.67 -5.20 -20.52
CA ILE A 200 -10.51 -6.27 -21.53
C ILE A 200 -11.18 -5.85 -22.85
N ARG A 201 -12.35 -5.20 -22.80
CA ARG A 201 -13.05 -4.68 -23.99
C ARG A 201 -12.31 -3.53 -24.68
N GLU A 202 -11.51 -2.76 -23.94
CA GLU A 202 -10.67 -1.68 -24.45
C GLU A 202 -9.31 -2.16 -25.00
N GLY A 203 -9.11 -3.49 -25.10
CA GLY A 203 -7.90 -4.08 -25.67
C GLY A 203 -6.76 -4.29 -24.67
N GLY A 204 -7.04 -4.23 -23.37
CA GLY A 204 -6.13 -4.74 -22.34
C GLY A 204 -6.03 -6.26 -22.42
N SER A 205 -4.82 -6.80 -22.38
CA SER A 205 -4.56 -8.25 -22.35
C SER A 205 -3.91 -8.60 -21.02
N PHE A 206 -4.54 -9.48 -20.24
CA PHE A 206 -3.91 -10.09 -19.07
C PHE A 206 -3.24 -11.39 -19.52
N CYS A 207 -1.91 -11.40 -19.60
CA CYS A 207 -1.17 -12.66 -19.76
C CYS A 207 -1.13 -13.34 -18.39
N ALA A 208 -1.79 -14.49 -18.27
CA ALA A 208 -1.54 -15.45 -17.21
C ALA A 208 -0.32 -16.32 -17.58
#